data_AF-A0A433D5U5-F1
#
_entry.id   AF-A0A433D5U5-F1
#
_cell.length_a   1.000
_cell.length_b   1.000
_cell.length_c   1.000
_cell.angle_alpha   90.00
_cell.angle_beta   90.00
_cell.angle_gamma   90.00
#
_symmetry.space_group_name_H-M   'P 1'
#
loop_
_entity.id
_entity.type
_entity.pdbx_description
1 polymer ?
#
loop_
_entity_poly.entity_id
_entity_poly.type
_entity_poly.pdbx_seq_one_letter_code
_entity_poly.pdbx_strand_id
1 'polypeptide(L)'
;MCDHVRRGATHYGDNAKYNIYGSGSMGACGFSVDDTSYMAVAVSQKYFTSSNPNLDPICNTYLTVVATNGKSIQAKIVDKKGIVPPDWSIDLNAVAYDALGGNHNSPGNIAMDHYTFNAFSTLPGAGVARLRVAANANITIIKSENKKKNRKPKAHRKKGNH
;
A
#
# COMPACT_ATOMS: atom_id res chain seq x y z
N MET A 1 16.89 -2.74 16.32
CA MET A 1 16.46 -1.52 15.60
C MET A 1 15.97 -1.94 14.22
N CYS A 2 14.69 -1.65 13.97
CA CYS A 2 13.90 -1.68 12.72
C CYS A 2 14.24 -2.78 11.68
N ASP A 3 13.49 -3.88 11.73
CA ASP A 3 13.48 -4.92 10.71
C ASP A 3 12.60 -4.48 9.52
N HIS A 4 13.17 -4.51 8.32
CA HIS A 4 12.54 -4.11 7.08
C HIS A 4 11.64 -5.23 6.54
N VAL A 5 10.38 -4.85 6.28
CA VAL A 5 9.61 -5.23 5.09
C VAL A 5 9.20 -6.72 4.98
N ARG A 6 8.02 -7.02 5.52
CA ARG A 6 7.11 -8.02 4.91
C ARG A 6 5.92 -7.29 4.32
N ARG A 7 6.00 -7.08 2.99
CA ARG A 7 5.03 -6.41 2.11
C ARG A 7 3.66 -7.06 2.19
N GLY A 8 2.71 -6.34 2.77
CA GLY A 8 1.29 -6.55 2.55
C GLY A 8 0.42 -5.67 3.44
N ALA A 9 -0.51 -4.95 2.82
CA ALA A 9 -1.53 -4.08 3.39
C ALA A 9 -1.12 -2.70 3.92
N THR A 10 0.03 -2.45 4.57
CA THR A 10 0.32 -1.12 5.17
C THR A 10 1.64 -0.49 4.72
N HIS A 11 1.62 0.81 4.47
CA HIS A 11 2.80 1.65 4.27
C HIS A 11 2.87 2.72 5.38
N TYR A 12 4.06 2.99 5.93
CA TYR A 12 4.27 3.96 7.00
C TYR A 12 5.04 5.18 6.52
N GLY A 13 4.63 6.37 6.98
CA GLY A 13 5.25 7.64 6.64
C GLY A 13 4.78 8.22 5.30
N ASP A 14 5.63 9.10 4.76
CA ASP A 14 5.38 9.93 3.57
C ASP A 14 4.24 10.95 3.75
N ASN A 15 3.76 11.51 2.64
CA ASN A 15 2.81 12.62 2.64
C ASN A 15 1.54 12.29 1.85
N ALA A 16 0.42 12.79 2.32
CA ALA A 16 -0.75 12.99 1.48
C ALA A 16 -0.67 14.39 0.85
N LYS A 17 -0.90 14.44 -0.45
CA LYS A 17 -0.89 15.67 -1.26
C LYS A 17 -2.26 15.89 -1.86
N TYR A 18 -2.57 17.15 -2.16
CA TYR A 18 -3.75 17.46 -2.96
C TYR A 18 -3.42 17.33 -4.44
N ASN A 19 -4.27 16.65 -5.19
CA ASN A 19 -4.23 16.63 -6.65
C ASN A 19 -5.63 16.91 -7.21
N ILE A 20 -5.70 17.86 -8.13
CA ILE A 20 -6.96 18.29 -8.74
C ILE A 20 -7.42 17.22 -9.73
N TYR A 21 -8.62 16.70 -9.52
CA TYR A 21 -9.34 15.96 -10.56
C TYR A 21 -10.32 16.90 -11.27
N GLY A 22 -10.09 17.20 -12.55
CA GLY A 22 -11.06 17.95 -13.34
C GLY A 22 -12.42 17.23 -13.43
N SER A 23 -13.51 17.99 -13.64
CA SER A 23 -14.82 17.40 -13.88
C SER A 23 -14.77 16.48 -15.10
N GLY A 24 -15.10 15.20 -14.92
CA GLY A 24 -15.05 14.20 -16.01
C GLY A 24 -13.65 13.64 -16.29
N SER A 25 -12.65 13.96 -15.46
CA SER A 25 -11.34 13.31 -15.53
C SER A 25 -11.49 11.81 -15.31
N MET A 26 -10.82 11.01 -16.14
CA MET A 26 -10.80 9.56 -16.01
C MET A 26 -9.54 9.14 -15.27
N GLY A 27 -9.71 8.48 -14.13
CA GLY A 27 -8.59 7.89 -13.40
C GLY A 27 -8.07 6.63 -14.11
N ALA A 28 -6.86 6.20 -13.78
CA ALA A 28 -6.24 4.99 -14.32
C ALA A 28 -7.00 3.69 -13.99
N CYS A 29 -8.00 3.74 -13.10
CA CYS A 29 -8.92 2.63 -12.88
C CYS A 29 -10.11 2.61 -13.85
N GLY A 30 -10.17 3.52 -14.83
CA GLY A 30 -11.23 3.58 -15.84
C GLY A 30 -12.55 4.18 -15.36
N PHE A 31 -12.57 4.84 -14.21
CA PHE A 31 -13.74 5.53 -13.67
C PHE A 31 -13.62 7.04 -13.85
N SER A 32 -14.76 7.71 -14.05
CA SER A 32 -14.83 9.16 -13.87
C SER A 32 -14.55 9.49 -12.41
N VAL A 33 -13.61 10.40 -12.20
CA VAL A 33 -13.28 10.94 -10.89
C VAL A 33 -13.87 12.33 -10.78
N ASP A 34 -14.51 12.57 -9.66
CA ASP A 34 -15.04 13.87 -9.29
C ASP A 34 -14.33 14.33 -8.02
N ASP A 35 -13.78 15.53 -8.08
CA ASP A 35 -12.99 16.12 -7.01
C ASP A 35 -13.82 16.40 -5.75
N THR A 36 -15.15 16.51 -5.91
CA THR A 36 -16.07 17.11 -4.93
C THR A 36 -17.13 16.16 -4.36
N SER A 37 -17.37 15.00 -4.95
CA SER A 37 -18.51 14.14 -4.55
C SER A 37 -18.17 12.96 -3.65
N TYR A 38 -16.94 12.45 -3.66
CA TYR A 38 -16.52 11.33 -2.81
C TYR A 38 -15.03 11.38 -2.51
N MET A 39 -14.57 10.66 -1.48
CA MET A 39 -13.13 10.60 -1.16
C MET A 39 -12.38 9.70 -2.13
N ALA A 40 -11.49 10.28 -2.92
CA ALA A 40 -10.72 9.60 -3.95
C ALA A 40 -9.21 9.68 -3.66
N VAL A 41 -8.48 8.64 -4.06
CA VAL A 41 -7.03 8.58 -3.92
C VAL A 41 -6.34 7.97 -5.14
N ALA A 42 -5.23 8.59 -5.53
CA ALA A 42 -4.21 8.02 -6.40
C ALA A 42 -3.06 7.43 -5.57
N VAL A 43 -2.69 6.19 -5.87
CA VAL A 43 -1.57 5.51 -5.20
C VAL A 43 -0.44 5.25 -6.18
N SER A 44 0.76 5.00 -5.65
CA SER A 44 1.95 4.69 -6.44
C SER A 44 1.68 3.62 -7.51
N GLN A 45 2.17 3.89 -8.72
CA GLN A 45 2.18 2.91 -9.82
C GLN A 45 2.80 1.56 -9.47
N LYS A 46 3.65 1.48 -8.42
CA LYS A 46 4.26 0.23 -7.96
C LYS A 46 3.27 -0.73 -7.30
N TYR A 47 2.07 -0.27 -6.92
CA TYR A 47 1.00 -1.12 -6.41
C TYR A 47 0.14 -1.75 -7.51
N PHE A 48 0.18 -1.21 -8.72
CA PHE A 48 -0.51 -1.77 -9.87
C PHE A 48 0.29 -2.96 -10.43
N THR A 49 -0.40 -4.05 -10.69
CA THR A 49 0.13 -5.35 -11.16
C THR A 49 -0.38 -5.73 -12.54
N SER A 50 -1.55 -5.22 -12.95
CA SER A 50 -2.14 -5.46 -14.25
C SER A 50 -1.48 -4.59 -15.33
N SER A 51 -1.28 -5.16 -16.52
CA SER A 51 -0.85 -4.39 -17.70
C SER A 51 -1.89 -3.37 -18.11
N ASN A 52 -3.18 -3.69 -17.94
CA ASN A 52 -4.27 -2.75 -18.09
C ASN A 52 -4.66 -2.22 -16.70
N PRO A 53 -4.31 -0.97 -16.35
CA PRO A 53 -4.57 -0.43 -15.01
C PRO A 53 -6.07 -0.36 -14.68
N ASN A 54 -6.96 -0.28 -15.68
CA ASN A 54 -8.41 -0.27 -15.47
C ASN A 54 -8.94 -1.58 -14.87
N LEU A 55 -8.18 -2.68 -15.01
CA LEU A 55 -8.53 -4.01 -14.52
C LEU A 55 -7.66 -4.42 -13.32
N ASP A 56 -6.94 -3.48 -12.73
CA ASP A 56 -6.06 -3.81 -11.61
C ASP A 56 -6.88 -4.22 -10.37
N PRO A 57 -6.48 -5.27 -9.62
CA PRO A 57 -7.21 -5.69 -8.43
C PRO A 57 -7.30 -4.63 -7.32
N ILE A 58 -6.45 -3.60 -7.32
CA ILE A 58 -6.58 -2.48 -6.36
C ILE A 58 -7.68 -1.48 -6.76
N CYS A 59 -8.06 -1.44 -8.03
CA CYS A 59 -9.10 -0.55 -8.49
C CYS A 59 -10.45 -0.89 -7.86
N ASN A 60 -11.24 0.14 -7.54
CA ASN A 60 -12.52 0.00 -6.85
C ASN A 60 -12.42 -0.60 -5.43
N THR A 61 -11.20 -0.66 -4.86
CA THR A 61 -10.98 -0.95 -3.43
C THR A 61 -10.70 0.35 -2.66
N TYR A 62 -10.54 0.23 -1.35
CA TYR A 62 -10.37 1.36 -0.45
C TYR A 62 -9.04 1.31 0.29
N LEU A 63 -8.56 2.50 0.62
CA LEU A 63 -7.40 2.75 1.45
C LEU A 63 -7.85 3.50 2.70
N THR A 64 -7.44 3.04 3.88
CA THR A 64 -7.53 3.81 5.13
C THR A 64 -6.24 4.60 5.28
N VAL A 65 -6.34 5.92 5.44
CA VAL A 65 -5.19 6.82 5.61
C VAL A 65 -5.23 7.37 7.03
N VAL A 66 -4.08 7.45 7.69
CA VAL A 66 -3.91 8.01 9.02
C VAL A 66 -2.82 9.06 8.99
N ALA A 67 -3.17 10.30 9.32
CA ALA A 67 -2.24 11.41 9.46
C ALA A 67 -1.52 11.37 10.82
N THR A 68 -0.36 12.01 10.92
CA THR A 68 0.43 12.07 12.17
C THR A 68 -0.28 12.81 13.30
N ASN A 69 -1.29 13.63 12.99
CA ASN A 69 -2.17 14.28 13.95
C ASN A 69 -3.33 13.38 14.44
N GLY A 70 -3.38 12.12 14.00
CA GLY A 70 -4.40 11.14 14.38
C GLY A 70 -5.69 11.19 13.56
N LYS A 71 -5.85 12.15 12.64
CA LYS A 71 -7.01 12.15 11.71
C LYS A 71 -6.92 10.96 10.77
N SER A 72 -8.07 10.36 10.46
CA SER A 72 -8.15 9.23 9.55
C SER A 72 -9.33 9.35 8.60
N ILE A 73 -9.12 8.91 7.36
CA ILE A 73 -10.14 8.84 6.32
C ILE A 73 -10.09 7.48 5.63
N GLN A 74 -11.17 7.13 4.93
CA GLN A 74 -11.20 6.04 3.98
C GLN A 74 -11.43 6.62 2.58
N ALA A 75 -10.51 6.37 1.66
CA ALA A 75 -10.58 6.88 0.29
C ALA A 75 -10.60 5.74 -0.73
N LYS A 76 -11.38 5.91 -1.80
CA LYS A 76 -11.47 4.95 -2.90
C LYS A 76 -10.27 5.09 -3.82
N ILE A 77 -9.63 3.97 -4.16
CA ILE A 77 -8.53 3.95 -5.14
C ILE A 77 -9.14 4.05 -6.53
N VAL A 78 -8.85 5.17 -7.21
CA VAL A 78 -9.41 5.49 -8.53
C VAL A 78 -8.36 5.76 -9.59
N ASP A 79 -7.11 5.97 -9.19
CA ASP A 79 -6.09 6.45 -10.10
C ASP A 79 -4.68 5.98 -9.71
N LYS A 80 -3.77 6.11 -10.68
CA LYS A 80 -2.38 5.70 -10.59
C LYS A 80 -1.48 6.92 -10.63
N LYS A 81 -0.69 7.09 -9.57
CA LYS A 81 0.32 8.13 -9.50
C LYS A 81 1.63 7.66 -10.15
N GLY A 82 2.04 8.35 -11.20
CA GLY A 82 3.36 8.18 -11.82
C GLY A 82 4.45 8.74 -10.91
N ILE A 83 5.37 7.89 -10.44
CA ILE A 83 6.41 8.29 -9.49
C ILE A 83 7.77 7.63 -9.80
N VAL A 84 8.85 8.30 -9.36
CA VAL A 84 10.20 7.74 -9.30
C VAL A 84 10.53 7.38 -7.85
N PRO A 85 10.79 6.10 -7.54
CA PRO A 85 11.10 5.69 -6.17
C PRO A 85 12.38 6.35 -5.60
N PRO A 86 12.46 6.56 -4.27
CA PRO A 86 11.43 6.28 -3.28
C PRO A 86 10.44 7.44 -3.12
N ASP A 87 9.22 7.25 -3.61
CA ASP A 87 8.07 8.10 -3.33
C ASP A 87 6.92 7.14 -3.03
N TRP A 88 6.25 7.34 -1.92
CA TRP A 88 5.08 6.57 -1.51
C TRP A 88 3.94 7.52 -1.11
N SER A 89 4.08 8.81 -1.41
CA SER A 89 3.03 9.80 -1.21
C SER A 89 1.83 9.46 -2.07
N ILE A 90 0.67 9.74 -1.49
CA ILE A 90 -0.63 9.55 -2.12
C ILE A 90 -1.19 10.91 -2.53
N ASP A 91 -1.98 10.90 -3.60
CA ASP A 91 -2.63 12.10 -4.10
C ASP A 91 -4.13 11.99 -3.80
N LEU A 92 -4.64 12.91 -3.00
CA LEU A 92 -6.03 12.98 -2.56
C LEU A 92 -6.76 14.05 -3.38
N ASN A 93 -8.03 13.78 -3.69
CA ASN A 93 -8.92 14.81 -4.20
C ASN A 93 -9.32 15.81 -3.09
N ALA A 94 -9.99 16.91 -3.45
CA ALA A 94 -10.31 17.99 -2.51
C ALA A 94 -11.06 17.48 -1.26
N VAL A 95 -12.10 16.65 -1.44
CA VAL A 95 -12.90 16.10 -0.32
C VAL A 95 -12.06 15.27 0.63
N ALA A 96 -11.23 14.36 0.10
CA ALA A 96 -10.38 13.51 0.92
C ALA A 96 -9.28 14.33 1.62
N TYR A 97 -8.67 15.27 0.90
CA TYR A 97 -7.58 16.09 1.41
C TYR A 97 -8.02 16.98 2.58
N ASP A 98 -9.16 17.67 2.44
CA ASP A 98 -9.73 18.48 3.51
C ASP A 98 -10.17 17.63 4.72
N ALA A 99 -10.79 16.47 4.47
CA ALA A 99 -11.21 15.56 5.54
C ALA A 99 -10.02 15.03 6.36
N LEU A 100 -8.86 14.82 5.72
CA LEU A 100 -7.62 14.44 6.41
C LEU A 100 -6.99 15.62 7.20
N GLY A 101 -7.51 16.83 7.03
CA GLY A 101 -7.07 18.04 7.73
C GLY A 101 -6.23 19.00 6.89
N GLY A 102 -6.25 18.86 5.57
CA GLY A 102 -5.69 19.83 4.65
C GLY A 102 -6.60 21.02 4.39
N ASN A 103 -6.11 21.92 3.54
CA ASN A 103 -6.91 22.97 2.90
C ASN A 103 -6.58 22.97 1.40
N HIS A 104 -7.47 22.45 0.57
CA HIS A 104 -7.25 22.36 -0.88
C HIS A 104 -7.08 23.72 -1.57
N ASN A 105 -7.54 24.83 -0.97
CA ASN A 105 -7.33 26.19 -1.51
C ASN A 105 -5.92 26.73 -1.26
N SER A 106 -5.16 26.12 -0.35
CA SER A 106 -3.77 26.45 -0.05
C SER A 106 -3.01 25.18 0.32
N PRO A 107 -2.80 24.26 -0.65
CA PRO A 107 -2.35 22.92 -0.38
C PRO A 107 -0.90 22.87 0.10
N GLY A 108 -0.67 22.08 1.15
CA GLY A 108 0.65 21.67 1.62
C GLY A 108 0.78 20.14 1.65
N ASN A 109 1.89 19.64 2.19
CA ASN A 109 2.01 18.21 2.48
C ASN A 109 1.36 17.91 3.84
N ILE A 110 0.47 16.91 3.89
CA ILE A 110 0.00 16.35 5.16
C ILE A 110 0.88 15.15 5.48
N ALA A 111 1.66 15.23 6.56
CA ALA A 111 2.47 14.10 7.02
C ALA A 111 1.57 12.93 7.44
N MET A 112 1.82 11.75 6.88
CA MET A 112 1.09 10.54 7.21
C MET A 112 1.84 9.74 8.27
N ASP A 113 1.09 9.15 9.20
CA ASP A 113 1.61 8.07 10.03
C ASP A 113 1.67 6.78 9.20
N HIS A 114 0.55 6.41 8.57
CA HIS A 114 0.48 5.28 7.65
C HIS A 114 -0.75 5.33 6.74
N TYR A 115 -0.77 4.44 5.76
CA TYR A 115 -2.00 4.03 5.08
C TYR A 115 -2.07 2.52 4.92
N THR A 116 -3.30 1.99 4.98
CA THR A 116 -3.59 0.57 4.87
C THR A 116 -4.62 0.28 3.79
N PHE A 117 -4.33 -0.65 2.89
CA PHE A 117 -5.26 -1.16 1.90
C PHE A 117 -6.29 -2.07 2.58
N ASN A 118 -7.57 -1.75 2.43
CA ASN A 118 -8.67 -2.43 3.14
C ASN A 118 -8.96 -3.83 2.58
N ALA A 119 -8.59 -4.09 1.33
CA ALA A 119 -8.80 -5.38 0.65
C ALA A 119 -7.50 -5.90 0.03
N PHE A 120 -6.50 -6.21 0.87
CA PHE A 120 -5.25 -6.80 0.37
C PHE A 120 -5.36 -8.30 0.04
N SER A 121 -6.49 -8.97 0.35
CA SER A 121 -6.63 -10.43 0.17
C SER A 121 -6.81 -10.88 -1.28
N THR A 122 -6.82 -9.96 -2.24
CA THR A 122 -6.97 -10.24 -3.69
C THR A 122 -5.74 -9.84 -4.50
N LEU A 123 -4.69 -9.29 -3.86
CA LEU A 123 -3.48 -8.87 -4.56
C LEU A 123 -2.47 -10.01 -4.66
N PRO A 124 -2.00 -10.35 -5.87
CA PRO A 124 -0.97 -11.37 -6.03
C PRO A 124 0.33 -10.88 -5.39
N GLY A 125 0.72 -11.52 -4.28
CA GLY A 125 1.87 -11.14 -3.44
C GLY A 125 1.54 -11.02 -1.96
N ALA A 126 0.25 -10.95 -1.61
CA ALA A 126 -0.23 -11.02 -0.23
C ALA A 126 -0.39 -12.47 0.21
N GLY A 127 0.68 -13.09 0.71
CA GLY A 127 0.55 -14.37 1.41
C GLY A 127 -0.25 -14.20 2.70
N VAL A 128 -1.58 -14.37 2.67
CA VAL A 128 -2.40 -14.45 3.88
C VAL A 128 -3.33 -15.65 3.81
N ALA A 129 -3.01 -16.67 4.60
CA ALA A 129 -3.97 -17.72 4.96
C ALA A 129 -5.01 -17.11 5.90
N ARG A 130 -6.29 -17.13 5.51
CA ARG A 130 -7.40 -16.76 6.40
C ARG A 130 -7.81 -18.01 7.18
N LEU A 131 -7.52 -18.05 8.48
CA LEU A 131 -8.10 -19.07 9.37
C LEU A 131 -9.44 -18.54 9.91
N ARG A 132 -10.55 -19.17 9.49
CA ARG A 132 -11.85 -18.94 10.14
C ARG A 132 -11.89 -19.76 11.42
N VAL A 133 -12.09 -19.11 12.56
CA VAL A 133 -12.12 -19.74 13.88
C VAL A 133 -13.49 -19.52 14.51
N ALA A 134 -14.06 -20.56 15.12
CA ALA A 134 -15.31 -20.45 15.87
C ALA A 134 -15.11 -19.58 17.14
N ALA A 135 -16.16 -18.89 17.58
CA ALA A 135 -16.11 -17.92 18.68
C ALA A 135 -15.60 -18.50 20.03
N ASN A 136 -15.53 -19.82 20.16
CA ASN A 136 -15.13 -20.56 21.35
C ASN A 136 -13.84 -21.39 21.17
N ALA A 137 -13.06 -21.17 20.11
CA ALA A 137 -11.83 -21.93 19.95
C ALA A 137 -10.68 -21.30 20.76
N ASN A 138 -9.92 -22.15 21.47
CA ASN A 138 -8.66 -21.77 22.07
C ASN A 138 -7.54 -21.84 21.03
N ILE A 139 -7.00 -20.67 20.67
CA ILE A 139 -5.94 -20.54 19.66
C ILE A 139 -4.58 -20.52 20.36
N THR A 140 -3.74 -21.51 20.07
CA THR A 140 -2.34 -21.52 20.49
C THR A 140 -1.45 -21.19 19.30
N ILE A 141 -0.75 -20.05 19.36
CA ILE A 141 0.17 -19.63 18.29
C ILE A 141 1.54 -20.29 18.53
N ILE A 142 1.92 -21.22 17.65
CA ILE A 142 3.25 -21.86 17.68
C ILE A 142 4.15 -21.13 16.69
N LYS A 143 5.27 -20.58 17.18
CA LYS A 143 6.27 -19.92 16.32
C LYS A 143 6.99 -20.97 15.47
N SER A 144 7.03 -20.78 14.16
CA SER A 144 7.80 -21.63 13.25
C SER A 144 9.29 -21.59 13.61
N GLU A 145 9.89 -22.76 13.88
CA GLU A 145 11.34 -22.90 13.99
C GLU A 145 12.00 -22.77 12.61
N ASN A 146 12.97 -21.86 12.51
CA ASN A 146 13.73 -21.64 11.30
C ASN A 146 14.81 -22.74 11.19
N LYS A 147 14.59 -23.77 10.38
CA LYS A 147 15.65 -24.74 10.02
C LYS A 147 16.72 -24.03 9.18
N LYS A 148 17.82 -23.61 9.83
CA LYS A 148 19.07 -23.18 9.17
C LYS A 148 19.56 -24.30 8.25
N LYS A 149 19.47 -24.10 6.92
CA LYS A 149 20.15 -24.95 5.93
C LYS A 149 21.66 -24.74 6.08
N ASN A 150 22.33 -25.74 6.65
CA ASN A 150 23.75 -25.79 6.89
C ASN A 150 24.50 -25.92 5.54
N ARG A 151 25.10 -24.84 5.03
CA ARG A 151 26.00 -24.89 3.87
C ARG A 151 27.37 -25.38 4.35
N LYS A 152 27.74 -26.63 4.03
CA LYS A 152 29.10 -27.15 4.22
C LYS A 152 30.11 -26.35 3.37
N PRO A 153 31.27 -25.96 3.91
CA PRO A 153 32.31 -25.29 3.14
C PRO A 153 33.00 -26.27 2.16
N LYS A 154 33.20 -25.82 0.90
CA LYS A 154 33.97 -26.55 -0.11
C LYS A 154 35.46 -26.49 0.26
N ALA A 155 36.06 -27.66 0.52
CA ALA A 155 37.50 -27.80 0.68
C ALA A 155 38.22 -27.65 -0.68
N HIS A 156 39.16 -26.70 -0.77
CA HIS A 156 40.13 -26.66 -1.86
C HIS A 156 41.19 -27.74 -1.62
N ARG A 157 41.19 -28.79 -2.46
CA ARG A 157 42.24 -29.81 -2.47
C ARG A 157 43.36 -29.39 -3.41
N LYS A 158 44.48 -28.94 -2.85
CA LYS A 158 45.80 -28.93 -3.52
C LYS A 158 46.16 -30.38 -3.87
N LYS A 159 46.56 -30.65 -5.12
CA LYS A 159 47.34 -31.83 -5.50
C LYS A 159 48.58 -31.32 -6.26
N GLY A 160 49.75 -31.73 -5.80
CA GLY A 160 51.04 -31.45 -6.42
C GLY A 160 51.47 -32.52 -7.43
N ASN A 161 52.49 -32.14 -8.20
CA ASN A 161 53.47 -32.87 -9.02
C ASN A 161 53.16 -34.25 -9.60
N HIS A 162 53.33 -34.33 -10.92
CA HIS A 162 54.30 -35.23 -11.55
C HIS A 162 55.18 -34.42 -12.50
#